data_AF-A0A0L0TDF8-F1
#
_entry.id   AF-A0A0L0TDF8-F1
#
_cell.length_a   1.000
_cell.length_b   1.000
_cell.length_c   1.000
_cell.angle_alpha   90.00
_cell.angle_beta   90.00
_cell.angle_gamma   90.00
#
_symmetry.space_group_name_H-M   'P 1'
#
loop_
_entity.id
_entity.type
_entity.pdbx_description
1 polymer ?
#
loop_
_entity_poly.entity_id
_entity_poly.type
_entity_poly.pdbx_seq_one_letter_code
_entity_poly.pdbx_strand_id
1 'polypeptide(L)'
;MTGLIVDWRRLELHNWANLLEYYDEEQKRDGAPLDEFIMTSSIGQLSLRLQIVKALHAHFKLDVLLNTHDYYAQFLPAVQKEISQQRTVIEKELKDHVKIASWRDINVYALKLSAAKTHKQLNKCLKKYSMLLQQPLLPLISQKSDALFDDQRTAAIDAPTMELSTTVHFYPDA
;
A
#
# COMPACT_ATOMS: atom_id res chain seq x y z
N MET A 1 -54.87 15.13 -20.76
CA MET A 1 -54.04 15.60 -19.62
C MET A 1 -53.71 14.50 -18.60
N THR A 2 -54.30 13.30 -18.71
CA THR A 2 -54.11 12.16 -17.78
C THR A 2 -52.97 11.20 -18.18
N GLY A 3 -52.64 11.10 -19.47
CA GLY A 3 -51.59 10.20 -19.98
C GLY A 3 -50.20 10.51 -19.41
N LEU A 4 -49.77 11.78 -19.45
CA LEU A 4 -48.50 12.22 -18.89
C LEU A 4 -48.36 11.88 -17.40
N ILE A 5 -49.42 12.06 -16.62
CA ILE A 5 -49.41 11.75 -15.18
C ILE A 5 -49.26 10.25 -14.94
N VAL A 6 -49.90 9.42 -15.77
CA VAL A 6 -49.79 7.95 -15.70
C VAL A 6 -48.39 7.48 -16.14
N ASP A 7 -47.82 8.10 -17.18
CA ASP A 7 -46.48 7.77 -17.67
C ASP A 7 -45.40 8.18 -16.66
N TRP A 8 -45.56 9.35 -16.03
CA TRP A 8 -44.71 9.80 -14.93
C TRP A 8 -44.80 8.87 -13.72
N ARG A 9 -46.00 8.42 -13.36
CA ARG A 9 -46.20 7.47 -12.25
C ARG A 9 -45.57 6.11 -12.55
N ARG A 10 -45.62 5.63 -13.80
CA ARG A 10 -44.95 4.39 -14.21
C ARG A 10 -43.44 4.52 -14.16
N LEU A 11 -42.90 5.65 -14.61
CA LEU A 11 -41.46 5.91 -14.60
C LEU A 11 -40.93 6.03 -13.16
N GLU A 12 -41.67 6.71 -12.30
CA GLU A 12 -41.37 6.84 -10.87
C GLU A 12 -41.38 5.47 -10.18
N LEU A 13 -42.42 4.66 -10.37
CA LEU A 13 -42.50 3.30 -9.81
C LEU A 13 -41.44 2.34 -10.37
N HIS A 14 -41.11 2.48 -11.66
CA HIS A 14 -40.04 1.71 -12.30
C HIS A 14 -38.67 2.08 -11.72
N ASN A 15 -38.38 3.37 -11.56
CA ASN A 15 -37.16 3.84 -10.93
C ASN A 15 -37.09 3.43 -9.45
N TRP A 16 -38.20 3.47 -8.72
CA TRP A 16 -38.23 3.03 -7.31
C TRP A 16 -38.02 1.52 -7.15
N ALA A 17 -38.49 0.70 -8.09
CA ALA A 17 -38.24 -0.74 -8.09
C ALA A 17 -36.75 -1.06 -8.31
N ASN A 18 -36.07 -0.27 -9.15
CA ASN A 18 -34.65 -0.43 -9.46
C ASN A 18 -33.75 0.37 -8.51
N LEU A 19 -34.32 1.07 -7.52
CA LEU A 19 -33.56 1.95 -6.63
C LEU A 19 -32.57 1.16 -5.77
N LEU A 20 -32.99 -0.01 -5.27
CA LEU A 20 -32.11 -0.88 -4.50
C LEU A 20 -31.03 -1.52 -5.37
N GLU A 21 -31.34 -1.89 -6.62
CA GLU A 21 -30.34 -2.36 -7.58
C GLU A 21 -29.33 -1.25 -7.92
N TYR A 22 -29.79 0.00 -8.02
CA TYR A 22 -28.93 1.18 -8.21
C TYR A 22 -28.02 1.43 -7.00
N TYR A 23 -28.54 1.34 -5.77
CA TYR A 23 -27.75 1.49 -4.54
C TYR A 23 -26.81 0.30 -4.30
N ASP A 24 -27.19 -0.93 -4.62
CA ASP A 24 -26.31 -2.10 -4.54
C ASP A 24 -25.18 -2.02 -5.59
N GLU A 25 -25.48 -1.49 -6.78
CA GLU A 25 -24.47 -1.20 -7.80
C GLU A 25 -23.56 0.00 -7.45
N GLU A 26 -24.08 1.05 -6.80
CA GLU A 26 -23.29 2.17 -6.27
C GLU A 26 -22.40 1.72 -5.11
N GLN A 27 -22.92 0.95 -4.16
CA GLN A 27 -22.12 0.36 -3.06
C GLN A 27 -20.99 -0.54 -3.58
N LYS A 28 -21.19 -1.20 -4.72
CA LYS A 28 -20.15 -1.98 -5.40
C LYS A 28 -19.12 -1.10 -6.14
N ARG A 29 -19.44 0.15 -6.43
CA ARG A 29 -18.61 1.13 -7.16
C ARG A 29 -17.90 2.14 -6.25
N ASP A 30 -18.43 2.45 -5.07
CA ASP A 30 -18.08 3.67 -4.29
C ASP A 30 -16.72 3.69 -3.57
N GLY A 31 -15.97 2.59 -3.57
CA GLY A 31 -14.54 2.59 -3.21
C GLY A 31 -13.62 1.98 -4.28
N ALA A 32 -14.20 1.47 -5.37
CA ALA A 32 -13.59 0.38 -6.13
C ALA A 32 -12.36 0.77 -6.97
N PRO A 33 -12.37 1.80 -7.83
CA PRO A 33 -11.31 1.93 -8.84
C PRO A 33 -10.01 2.56 -8.33
N LEU A 34 -10.07 3.53 -7.40
CA LEU A 34 -8.87 4.21 -6.89
C LEU A 34 -8.11 3.34 -5.89
N ASP A 35 -8.83 2.72 -4.96
CA ASP A 35 -8.23 1.76 -4.03
C ASP A 35 -7.72 0.53 -4.77
N GLU A 36 -8.49 -0.03 -5.71
CA GLU A 36 -8.00 -1.12 -6.57
C GLU A 36 -6.76 -0.70 -7.36
N PHE A 37 -6.75 0.52 -7.91
CA PHE A 37 -5.59 1.05 -8.61
C PHE A 37 -4.35 1.16 -7.71
N ILE A 38 -4.46 1.43 -6.41
CA ILE A 38 -3.28 1.42 -5.54
C ILE A 38 -2.96 0.00 -5.03
N MET A 39 -3.96 -0.73 -4.56
CA MET A 39 -3.80 -2.02 -3.87
C MET A 39 -3.36 -3.16 -4.81
N THR A 40 -3.71 -3.11 -6.09
CA THR A 40 -3.25 -4.09 -7.10
C THR A 40 -1.81 -3.83 -7.57
N SER A 41 -1.17 -2.77 -7.10
CA SER A 41 0.18 -2.40 -7.53
C SER A 41 1.26 -3.24 -6.84
N SER A 42 2.43 -3.29 -7.48
CA SER A 42 3.62 -3.80 -6.83
C SER A 42 4.32 -2.72 -6.01
N ILE A 43 5.18 -3.11 -5.08
CA ILE A 43 5.95 -2.18 -4.26
C ILE A 43 6.82 -1.22 -5.11
N GLY A 44 7.30 -1.67 -6.27
CA GLY A 44 8.07 -0.85 -7.20
C GLY A 44 7.24 0.18 -7.97
N GLN A 45 5.91 0.03 -8.01
CA GLN A 45 5.00 0.90 -8.77
C GLN A 45 4.32 1.97 -7.92
N LEU A 46 4.20 1.76 -6.60
CA LEU A 46 3.43 2.61 -5.70
C LEU A 46 3.75 4.11 -5.86
N SER A 47 5.04 4.48 -5.86
CA SER A 47 5.45 5.88 -6.00
C SER A 47 4.94 6.52 -7.29
N LEU A 48 5.03 5.82 -8.43
CA LEU A 48 4.55 6.32 -9.71
C LEU A 48 3.01 6.45 -9.71
N ARG A 49 2.30 5.46 -9.15
CA ARG A 49 0.84 5.52 -9.07
C ARG A 49 0.37 6.70 -8.22
N LEU A 50 1.03 6.98 -7.10
CA LEU A 50 0.74 8.17 -6.29
C LEU A 50 1.04 9.47 -7.03
N GLN A 51 2.12 9.54 -7.80
CA GLN A 51 2.39 10.70 -8.65
C GLN A 51 1.27 10.94 -9.68
N ILE A 52 0.75 9.86 -10.28
CA ILE A 52 -0.39 9.95 -11.21
C ILE A 52 -1.63 10.50 -10.47
N VAL A 53 -1.98 9.94 -9.31
CA VAL A 53 -3.13 10.42 -8.51
C VAL A 53 -2.98 11.89 -8.15
N LYS A 54 -1.78 12.32 -7.72
CA LYS A 54 -1.50 13.72 -7.39
C LYS A 54 -1.59 14.64 -8.60
N ALA A 55 -1.11 14.20 -9.77
CA ALA A 55 -1.22 14.96 -11.01
C ALA A 55 -2.68 15.11 -11.46
N LEU A 56 -3.49 14.05 -11.33
CA LEU A 56 -4.92 14.09 -11.61
C LEU A 56 -5.64 15.06 -10.65
N HIS A 57 -5.32 15.03 -9.36
CA HIS A 57 -5.83 16.03 -8.41
C HIS A 57 -5.46 17.45 -8.85
N ALA A 58 -4.21 17.69 -9.25
CA ALA A 58 -3.77 19.02 -9.67
C ALA A 58 -4.55 19.55 -10.88
N HIS A 59 -4.94 18.67 -11.81
CA HIS A 59 -5.70 19.00 -13.01
C HIS A 59 -7.20 19.16 -12.74
N PHE A 60 -7.82 18.19 -12.07
CA PHE A 60 -9.27 18.12 -11.89
C PHE A 60 -9.78 18.76 -10.59
N LYS A 61 -8.90 19.07 -9.63
CA LYS A 61 -9.22 19.66 -8.31
C LYS A 61 -10.22 18.84 -7.48
N LEU A 62 -10.15 17.51 -7.58
CA LEU A 62 -11.02 16.61 -6.81
C LEU A 62 -10.34 16.21 -5.49
N ASP A 63 -10.96 16.53 -4.35
CA ASP A 63 -10.39 16.25 -3.02
C ASP A 63 -10.25 14.76 -2.74
N VAL A 64 -11.13 13.93 -3.29
CA VAL A 64 -11.04 12.45 -3.16
C VAL A 64 -9.69 11.92 -3.67
N LEU A 65 -9.11 12.52 -4.71
CA LEU A 65 -7.79 12.12 -5.23
C LEU A 65 -6.67 12.53 -4.27
N LEU A 66 -6.76 13.71 -3.66
CA LEU A 66 -5.77 14.17 -2.69
C LEU A 66 -5.83 13.32 -1.41
N ASN A 67 -7.03 13.05 -0.91
CA ASN A 67 -7.23 12.19 0.25
C ASN A 67 -6.70 10.77 0.00
N THR A 68 -6.98 10.21 -1.19
CA THR A 68 -6.43 8.91 -1.62
C THR A 68 -4.90 8.96 -1.66
N HIS A 69 -4.32 9.98 -2.29
CA HIS A 69 -2.87 10.15 -2.34
C HIS A 69 -2.27 10.20 -0.93
N ASP A 70 -2.79 11.05 -0.05
CA ASP A 70 -2.22 11.30 1.26
C ASP A 70 -2.32 10.07 2.16
N TYR A 71 -3.46 9.36 2.11
CA TYR A 71 -3.63 8.09 2.82
C TYR A 71 -2.58 7.05 2.39
N TYR A 72 -2.39 6.82 1.09
CA TYR A 72 -1.44 5.80 0.64
C TYR A 72 0.02 6.25 0.71
N ALA A 73 0.28 7.57 0.66
CA ALA A 73 1.63 8.13 0.79
C ALA A 73 2.26 7.79 2.15
N GLN A 74 1.46 7.56 3.20
CA GLN A 74 1.97 7.15 4.51
C GLN A 74 2.73 5.82 4.46
N PHE A 75 2.46 4.95 3.48
CA PHE A 75 3.15 3.66 3.33
C PHE A 75 4.47 3.76 2.56
N LEU A 76 4.72 4.86 1.84
CA LEU A 76 5.94 5.04 1.02
C LEU A 76 7.24 4.85 1.80
N PRO A 77 7.43 5.41 3.02
CA PRO A 77 8.67 5.22 3.75
C PRO A 77 8.96 3.75 4.09
N ALA A 78 7.93 2.97 4.42
CA ALA A 78 8.07 1.55 4.72
C ALA A 78 8.43 0.75 3.46
N VAL A 79 7.75 1.03 2.35
CA VAL A 79 8.07 0.43 1.04
C VAL A 79 9.50 0.75 0.60
N GLN A 80 9.92 2.01 0.71
CA GLN A 80 11.28 2.43 0.37
C GLN A 80 12.32 1.76 1.26
N LYS A 81 12.03 1.61 2.56
CA LYS A 81 12.89 0.91 3.50
C LYS A 81 13.08 -0.55 3.09
N GLU A 82 12.00 -1.29 2.81
CA GLU A 82 12.07 -2.69 2.36
C GLU A 82 12.90 -2.82 1.07
N ILE A 83 12.60 -2.00 0.05
CA ILE A 83 13.34 -2.01 -1.21
C ILE A 83 14.83 -1.72 -0.96
N SER A 84 15.16 -0.74 -0.12
CA SER A 84 16.55 -0.36 0.16
C SER A 84 17.33 -1.45 0.91
N GLN A 85 16.69 -2.12 1.88
CA GLN A 85 17.29 -3.20 2.66
C GLN A 85 17.62 -4.40 1.76
N GLN A 86 16.64 -4.86 0.98
CA GLN A 86 16.83 -5.97 0.06
C GLN A 86 17.81 -5.65 -1.07
N ARG A 87 17.76 -4.42 -1.60
CA ARG A 87 18.73 -3.95 -2.60
C ARG A 87 20.16 -4.03 -2.07
N THR A 88 20.39 -3.62 -0.82
CA THR A 88 21.72 -3.65 -0.21
C THR A 88 22.29 -5.07 -0.16
N VAL A 89 21.45 -6.07 0.17
CA VAL A 89 21.85 -7.48 0.18
C VAL A 89 22.25 -7.96 -1.23
N ILE A 90 21.44 -7.62 -2.25
CA ILE A 90 21.71 -7.99 -3.65
C ILE A 90 22.99 -7.30 -4.17
N GLU A 91 23.18 -6.02 -3.85
CA GLU A 91 24.38 -5.27 -4.22
C GLU A 91 25.64 -5.85 -3.56
N LYS A 92 25.54 -6.27 -2.29
CA LYS A 92 26.64 -6.91 -1.59
C LYS A 92 27.04 -8.23 -2.27
N GLU A 93 26.07 -9.10 -2.57
CA GLU A 93 26.30 -10.35 -3.30
C GLU A 93 27.02 -10.08 -4.63
N LEU A 94 26.57 -9.09 -5.40
CA LEU A 94 27.20 -8.72 -6.66
C LEU A 94 28.64 -8.21 -6.47
N LYS A 95 28.85 -7.30 -5.52
CA LYS A 95 30.17 -6.71 -5.23
C LYS A 95 31.17 -7.78 -4.78
N ASP A 96 30.75 -8.72 -3.95
CA ASP A 96 31.62 -9.80 -3.47
C ASP A 96 32.00 -10.76 -4.62
N HIS A 97 31.07 -11.04 -5.54
CA HIS A 97 31.37 -11.78 -6.76
C HIS A 97 32.36 -11.05 -7.68
N VAL A 98 32.20 -9.74 -7.88
CA VAL A 98 33.14 -8.93 -8.69
C VAL A 98 34.53 -8.93 -8.06
N LYS A 99 34.64 -8.77 -6.74
CA LYS A 99 35.93 -8.88 -6.02
C LYS A 99 36.58 -10.24 -6.26
N ILE A 100 35.84 -11.33 -6.16
CA ILE A 100 36.39 -12.66 -6.40
C ILE A 100 36.93 -12.80 -7.83
N ALA A 101 36.21 -12.27 -8.82
CA ALA A 101 36.64 -12.31 -10.22
C ALA A 101 37.87 -11.43 -10.48
N SER A 102 37.95 -10.23 -9.88
CA SER A 102 39.02 -9.26 -10.18
C SER A 102 40.42 -9.72 -9.79
N TRP A 103 40.57 -10.66 -8.85
CA TRP A 103 41.86 -11.05 -8.29
C TRP A 103 42.34 -12.46 -8.68
N ARG A 104 41.53 -13.27 -9.40
CA ARG A 104 41.82 -14.70 -9.64
C ARG A 104 42.26 -15.07 -11.06
N ASP A 105 42.10 -14.17 -12.03
CA ASP A 105 42.27 -14.53 -13.44
C ASP A 105 43.70 -14.27 -13.93
N ILE A 106 44.54 -15.31 -13.89
CA ILE A 106 45.95 -15.25 -14.30
C ILE A 106 46.15 -15.66 -15.78
N ASN A 107 45.29 -16.54 -16.32
CA ASN A 107 45.40 -17.04 -17.70
C ASN A 107 44.14 -16.78 -18.53
N VAL A 108 44.29 -16.80 -19.86
CA VAL A 108 43.22 -16.45 -20.83
C VAL A 108 42.01 -17.39 -20.74
N TYR A 109 42.22 -18.68 -20.45
CA TYR A 109 41.12 -19.63 -20.29
C TYR A 109 40.32 -19.36 -19.01
N ALA A 110 41.01 -19.10 -17.89
CA ALA A 110 40.40 -18.71 -16.62
C ALA A 110 39.58 -17.43 -16.77
N LEU A 111 40.12 -16.42 -17.48
CA LEU A 111 39.43 -15.16 -17.75
C LEU A 111 38.13 -15.33 -18.54
N LYS A 112 38.13 -16.21 -19.57
CA LYS A 112 36.89 -16.51 -20.32
C LYS A 112 35.83 -17.17 -19.43
N LEU A 113 36.25 -18.10 -18.57
CA LEU A 113 35.33 -18.81 -17.69
C LEU A 113 34.78 -17.90 -16.58
N SER A 114 35.62 -17.06 -15.97
CA SER A 114 35.22 -16.11 -14.94
C SER A 114 34.29 -15.03 -15.48
N ALA A 115 34.54 -14.52 -16.70
CA ALA A 115 33.66 -13.58 -17.38
C ALA A 115 32.26 -14.18 -17.58
N ALA A 116 32.18 -15.41 -18.10
CA ALA A 116 30.91 -16.11 -18.28
C ALA A 116 30.16 -16.32 -16.95
N LYS A 117 30.87 -16.67 -15.87
CA LYS A 117 30.28 -16.79 -14.52
C LYS A 117 29.78 -15.44 -13.99
N THR A 118 30.55 -14.38 -14.18
CA THR A 118 30.20 -13.02 -13.73
C THR A 118 28.94 -12.52 -14.43
N HIS A 119 28.80 -12.73 -15.74
CA HIS A 119 27.59 -12.40 -16.48
C HIS A 119 26.36 -13.17 -15.96
N LYS A 120 26.50 -14.48 -15.70
CA LYS A 120 25.42 -15.29 -15.12
C LYS A 120 25.00 -14.76 -13.74
N GLN A 121 25.97 -14.40 -12.90
CA GLN A 121 25.69 -13.87 -11.57
C GLN A 121 25.02 -12.49 -11.63
N LEU A 122 25.48 -11.59 -12.51
CA LEU A 122 24.84 -10.30 -12.74
C LEU A 122 23.37 -10.49 -13.12
N ASN A 123 23.09 -11.35 -14.10
CA ASN A 123 21.73 -11.67 -14.52
C ASN A 123 20.88 -12.24 -13.37
N LYS A 124 21.47 -13.07 -12.50
CA LYS A 124 20.79 -13.59 -11.31
C LYS A 124 20.42 -12.46 -10.34
N CYS A 125 21.35 -11.54 -10.05
CA CYS A 125 21.08 -10.39 -9.19
C CYS A 125 20.00 -9.46 -9.77
N LEU A 126 20.06 -9.18 -11.08
CA LEU A 126 19.04 -8.38 -11.76
C LEU A 126 17.66 -9.03 -11.70
N LYS A 127 17.56 -10.35 -11.87
CA LYS A 127 16.30 -11.10 -11.71
C LYS A 127 15.77 -11.01 -10.28
N LYS A 128 16.63 -11.19 -9.26
CA LYS A 128 16.24 -11.03 -7.86
C LYS A 128 15.68 -9.64 -7.58
N TYR A 129 16.35 -8.60 -8.08
CA TYR A 129 15.89 -7.22 -7.91
C TYR A 129 14.58 -6.94 -8.65
N SER A 130 14.41 -7.46 -9.86
CA SER A 130 13.14 -7.38 -10.59
C SER A 130 12.00 -8.06 -9.82
N MET A 131 12.23 -9.26 -9.31
CA MET A 131 11.24 -9.98 -8.48
C MET A 131 10.87 -9.21 -7.21
N LEU A 132 11.85 -8.60 -6.54
CA LEU A 132 11.61 -7.70 -5.41
C LEU A 132 10.64 -6.57 -5.79
N LEU A 133 10.93 -5.84 -6.87
CA LEU A 133 10.08 -4.72 -7.30
C LEU A 133 8.67 -5.14 -7.73
N GLN A 134 8.48 -6.41 -8.11
CA GLN A 134 7.19 -6.99 -8.50
C GLN A 134 6.43 -7.60 -7.33
N GLN A 135 6.97 -7.57 -6.10
CA GLN A 135 6.23 -8.04 -4.94
C GLN A 135 4.93 -7.26 -4.75
N PRO A 136 3.82 -7.92 -4.40
CA PRO A 136 2.55 -7.27 -4.17
C PRO A 136 2.65 -6.29 -3.00
N LEU A 137 1.96 -5.15 -3.11
CA LEU A 137 1.97 -4.11 -2.08
C LEU A 137 1.19 -4.52 -0.80
N LEU A 138 0.09 -5.25 -0.98
CA LEU A 138 -0.89 -5.53 0.07
C LEU A 138 -0.30 -6.17 1.35
N PRO A 139 0.59 -7.17 1.29
CA PRO A 139 1.19 -7.75 2.50
C PRO A 139 1.96 -6.73 3.35
N LEU A 140 2.65 -5.78 2.69
CA LEU A 140 3.45 -4.76 3.38
C LEU A 140 2.57 -3.70 4.05
N ILE A 141 1.44 -3.37 3.42
CA ILE A 141 0.42 -2.49 4.03
C ILE A 141 -0.17 -3.15 5.27
N SER A 142 -0.57 -4.42 5.17
CA SER A 142 -1.15 -5.16 6.31
C SER A 142 -0.18 -5.24 7.49
N GLN A 143 1.09 -5.56 7.23
CA GLN A 143 2.11 -5.61 8.28
C GLN A 143 2.29 -4.25 8.98
N LYS A 144 2.25 -3.15 8.22
CA LYS A 144 2.38 -1.81 8.81
C LYS A 144 1.12 -1.42 9.60
N SER A 145 -0.07 -1.74 9.09
CA SER A 145 -1.31 -1.44 9.83
C SER A 145 -1.34 -2.18 11.16
N ASP A 146 -0.96 -3.46 11.18
CA ASP A 146 -0.93 -4.26 12.41
C ASP A 146 0.06 -3.67 13.43
N ALA A 147 1.24 -3.23 12.97
CA ALA A 147 2.23 -2.56 13.82
C ALA A 147 1.71 -1.24 14.42
N LEU A 148 0.89 -0.47 13.67
CA LEU A 148 0.28 0.77 14.18
C LEU A 148 -0.80 0.49 15.23
N PHE A 149 -1.58 -0.58 15.07
CA PHE A 149 -2.59 -0.98 16.06
C PHE A 149 -1.96 -1.52 17.34
N ASP A 150 -0.82 -2.20 17.24
CA ASP A 150 -0.10 -2.71 18.42
C ASP A 150 0.55 -1.58 19.22
N ASP A 151 1.12 -0.56 18.55
CA ASP A 151 1.72 0.63 19.19
C ASP A 151 0.69 1.51 19.92
N GLN A 152 -0.57 1.54 19.43
CA GLN A 152 -1.67 2.20 20.14
C GLN A 152 -2.19 1.39 21.34
N ARG A 153 -2.10 0.05 21.27
CA ARG A 153 -2.51 -0.83 22.36
C ARG A 153 -1.52 -0.78 23.52
N THR A 154 -0.22 -0.71 23.24
CA THR A 154 0.82 -0.54 24.26
C THR A 154 0.74 0.85 24.91
N ALA A 155 0.52 1.91 24.12
CA ALA A 155 0.33 3.27 24.66
C ALA A 155 -0.90 3.42 25.58
N ALA A 156 -1.97 2.65 25.35
CA ALA A 156 -3.17 2.66 26.18
C ALA A 156 -3.00 1.91 27.52
N ILE A 157 -2.03 0.99 27.62
CA ILE A 157 -1.76 0.21 28.84
C ILE A 157 -0.86 1.01 29.82
N ASP A 158 -0.01 1.90 29.30
CA ASP A 158 0.88 2.77 30.09
C ASP A 158 0.25 4.12 30.49
N ALA A 159 -1.01 4.37 30.16
CA ALA A 159 -1.74 5.55 30.63
C ALA A 159 -1.98 5.44 32.15
N PRO A 160 -1.67 6.47 32.96
CA PRO A 160 -1.86 6.41 34.40
C PRO A 160 -3.35 6.25 34.69
N THR A 161 -3.73 5.13 35.30
CA THR A 161 -5.07 4.90 35.85
C THR A 161 -5.41 6.06 36.79
N MET A 162 -6.31 6.95 36.36
CA MET A 162 -6.94 7.90 37.28
C MET A 162 -7.78 7.06 38.25
N GLU A 163 -7.24 6.83 39.45
CA GLU A 163 -8.02 6.24 40.53
C GLU A 163 -9.21 7.17 40.82
N LEU A 164 -10.41 6.68 40.51
CA LEU A 164 -11.66 7.32 40.93
C LEU A 164 -11.75 7.18 42.46
N SER A 165 -11.27 8.20 43.18
CA SER A 165 -11.49 8.35 44.62
C SER A 165 -12.99 8.47 44.88
N THR A 166 -13.63 7.33 45.14
CA THR A 166 -15.02 7.28 45.60
C THR A 166 -15.04 7.62 47.09
N THR A 167 -15.10 8.91 47.40
CA THR A 167 -15.42 9.37 48.77
C THR A 167 -16.90 9.12 49.01
N VAL A 168 -17.22 8.03 49.71
CA VAL A 168 -18.57 7.77 50.24
C VAL A 168 -18.78 8.70 51.44
N HIS A 169 -19.47 9.81 51.24
CA HIS A 169 -19.92 10.67 52.34
C HIS A 169 -21.14 10.04 53.02
N PHE A 170 -20.93 9.53 54.23
CA PHE A 170 -21.96 9.06 55.15
C PHE A 170 -22.61 10.28 55.82
N TYR A 171 -23.91 10.51 55.62
CA TYR A 171 -24.69 11.48 56.40
C TYR A 171 -25.21 10.78 57.67
N PRO A 172 -25.11 11.40 58.87
CA PRO A 172 -25.75 10.87 60.05
C PRO A 172 -27.21 11.33 60.11
N ASP A 173 -28.09 10.40 60.48
CA ASP A 173 -29.49 10.66 60.79
C ASP A 173 -29.62 11.49 62.08
N ALA A 174 -30.47 12.52 62.02
CA ALA A 174 -31.15 13.12 63.17
C ALA A 174 -32.48 13.74 62.72
#